data_AF-A0AAD0VUI8-F1
#
_entry.id   AF-A0AAD0VUI8-F1
#
_cell.length_a   1.000
_cell.length_b   1.000
_cell.length_c   1.000
_cell.angle_alpha   90.00
_cell.angle_beta   90.00
_cell.angle_gamma   90.00
#
_symmetry.space_group_name_H-M   'P 1'
#
loop_
_entity.id
_entity.type
_entity.pdbx_description
1 polymer ?
#
loop_
_entity_poly.entity_id
_entity_poly.type
_entity_poly.pdbx_seq_one_letter_code
_entity_poly.pdbx_strand_id
1 'polypeptide(L)' 'MSLVHRSNNGQLKYTRVREDGRYLHIDKPDWPWISGRHVDGLAQLRDALSRRGLRYTRP' A
#
# COMPACT_ATOMS: atom_id res chain seq x y z
N MET A 1 3.64 -10.41 1.86
CA MET A 1 4.51 -9.21 1.99
C MET A 1 3.77 -8.16 2.81
N SER A 2 4.45 -7.25 3.52
CA SER A 2 3.79 -6.24 4.37
C SER A 2 4.25 -4.83 4.04
N LEU A 3 3.29 -3.93 3.81
CA LEU A 3 3.51 -2.50 3.63
C LEU A 3 3.63 -1.84 5.00
N VAL A 4 4.85 -1.39 5.33
CA VAL A 4 5.10 -0.57 6.53
C VAL A 4 4.93 0.89 6.15
N HIS A 5 4.11 1.63 6.89
CA HIS A 5 3.90 3.06 6.68
C HIS A 5 3.68 3.77 8.01
N ARG A 6 3.86 5.09 8.02
CA ARG A 6 3.59 5.92 9.19
C ARG A 6 2.23 6.61 9.01
N SER A 7 1.32 6.45 9.95
CA SER A 7 0.06 7.20 9.97
C SER A 7 0.29 8.64 10.43
N ASN A 8 -0.69 9.50 10.21
CA ASN A 8 -0.60 10.93 10.54
C ASN A 8 -0.33 11.19 12.03
N ASN A 9 -0.73 10.27 12.92
CA ASN A 9 -0.44 10.31 14.36
C ASN A 9 0.98 9.80 14.71
N GLY A 10 1.86 9.62 13.73
CA GLY A 10 3.24 9.18 13.93
C GLY A 10 3.43 7.69 14.17
N GLN A 11 2.35 6.89 14.28
CA GLN A 11 2.44 5.46 14.53
C GLN A 11 2.89 4.68 13.30
N LEU A 12 3.72 3.65 13.50
CA LEU A 12 4.01 2.66 12.48
C LEU A 12 2.82 1.71 12.32
N LYS A 13 2.34 1.60 11.10
CA LYS A 13 1.24 0.74 10.69
C LYS A 13 1.73 -0.25 9.65
N TYR A 14 1.26 -1.48 9.80
CA TYR A 14 1.59 -2.59 8.92
C TYR A 14 0.32 -2.98 8.19
N THR A 15 0.33 -2.85 6.87
CA THR A 15 -0.77 -3.28 6.00
C THR A 15 -0.33 -4.51 5.24
N ARG A 16 -1.13 -5.57 5.31
CA ARG A 16 -0.83 -6.81 4.59
C ARG A 16 -1.04 -6.58 3.09
N VAL A 17 -0.01 -6.85 2.30
CA VAL A 17 -0.10 -6.92 0.85
C VAL A 17 -0.45 -8.37 0.51
N ARG A 18 -1.61 -8.55 -0.11
CA ARG A 18 -2.06 -9.83 -0.63
C ARG A 18 -1.66 -9.94 -2.09
N GLU A 19 -1.30 -11.15 -2.47
CA GLU A 19 -0.96 -11.50 -3.84
C GLU A 19 -2.03 -12.47 -4.35
N ASP A 20 -2.54 -12.19 -5.54
CA ASP A 20 -3.55 -12.97 -6.24
C ASP A 20 -3.02 -13.21 -7.67
N GLY A 21 -2.29 -14.32 -7.82
CA GLY A 21 -1.56 -14.64 -9.05
C GLY A 21 -0.56 -13.55 -9.42
N ARG A 22 -0.80 -12.85 -10.53
CA ARG A 22 0.05 -11.74 -10.99
C ARG A 22 -0.27 -10.40 -10.31
N TYR A 23 -1.42 -10.31 -9.65
CA TYR A 23 -1.91 -9.07 -9.08
C TYR A 23 -1.59 -8.96 -7.60
N LEU A 24 -1.42 -7.73 -7.13
CA LEU A 24 -1.32 -7.40 -5.72
C LEU A 24 -2.53 -6.57 -5.31
N HIS A 25 -2.94 -6.67 -4.06
CA HIS A 25 -3.91 -5.76 -3.45
C HIS A 25 -3.62 -5.57 -1.96
N ILE A 26 -4.20 -4.51 -1.40
CA ILE A 26 -4.17 -4.23 0.04
C ILE A 26 -5.59 -4.00 0.54
N ASP A 27 -5.85 -4.36 1.80
CA ASP A 27 -7.08 -3.99 2.48
C ASP A 27 -6.78 -2.93 3.53
N LYS A 28 -7.24 -1.71 3.22
CA LYS A 28 -7.11 -0.57 4.10
C LYS A 28 -8.29 0.39 3.83
N PRO A 29 -9.41 0.24 4.58
CA PRO A 29 -10.61 1.06 4.38
C PRO A 29 -10.36 2.57 4.42
N ASP A 30 -9.35 3.02 5.20
CA ASP A 30 -8.92 4.42 5.24
C ASP A 30 -8.42 4.96 3.89
N TRP A 31 -8.05 4.08 2.96
CA TRP A 31 -7.59 4.40 1.61
C TRP A 31 -8.55 3.82 0.56
N PRO A 32 -9.76 4.37 0.43
CA PRO A 32 -10.80 3.80 -0.44
C PRO A 32 -10.41 3.80 -1.93
N TRP A 33 -9.42 4.58 -2.33
CA TRP A 33 -8.93 4.68 -3.71
C TRP A 33 -8.02 3.52 -4.15
N ILE A 34 -7.51 2.71 -3.22
CA ILE A 34 -6.64 1.54 -3.50
C ILE A 34 -7.03 0.27 -2.74
N SER A 35 -7.82 0.39 -1.67
CA SER A 35 -8.29 -0.78 -0.91
C SER A 35 -9.08 -1.73 -1.80
N GLY A 36 -8.72 -3.01 -1.79
CA GLY A 36 -9.36 -4.06 -2.60
C GLY A 36 -9.09 -3.95 -4.11
N ARG A 37 -8.30 -2.97 -4.56
CA ARG A 37 -7.99 -2.80 -5.98
C ARG A 37 -6.81 -3.69 -6.38
N HIS A 38 -7.01 -4.50 -7.41
CA HIS A 38 -5.93 -5.27 -8.03
C HIS A 38 -5.00 -4.36 -8.82
N VAL A 39 -3.70 -4.44 -8.52
CA VAL A 39 -2.64 -3.75 -9.24
C VAL A 39 -1.61 -4.73 -9.77
N ASP A 40 -1.03 -4.41 -10.91
CA ASP A 40 -0.09 -5.27 -11.62
C ASP A 40 1.32 -5.11 -11.03
N GLY A 41 1.53 -5.80 -9.90
CA GLY A 41 2.81 -5.84 -9.18
C GLY A 41 3.11 -4.63 -8.28
N LEU A 42 4.29 -4.69 -7.66
CA LEU A 42 4.69 -3.78 -6.58
C LEU A 42 4.97 -2.35 -7.07
N ALA A 43 5.44 -2.20 -8.31
CA ALA A 43 5.74 -0.90 -8.90
C ALA A 43 4.46 -0.05 -9.04
N GLN A 44 3.38 -0.64 -9.55
CA GLN A 44 2.10 0.06 -9.67
C GLN A 44 1.49 0.39 -8.31
N LEU A 45 1.59 -0.53 -7.33
CA LEU A 45 1.16 -0.25 -5.96
C LEU A 45 1.92 0.94 -5.37
N ARG A 46 3.25 0.96 -5.53
CA ARG A 46 4.12 2.04 -5.07
C ARG A 46 3.74 3.38 -5.70
N ASP A 47 3.52 3.41 -7.01
CA ASP A 47 3.21 4.65 -7.73
C ASP A 47 1.84 5.19 -7.30
N ALA A 48 0.85 4.32 -7.07
CA ALA A 48 -0.45 4.70 -6.54
C ALA A 48 -0.34 5.30 -5.13
N LEU A 49 0.44 4.68 -4.25
CA LEU A 49 0.75 5.21 -2.90
C LEU A 49 1.47 6.57 -2.97
N SER A 50 2.47 6.70 -3.84
CA SER A 50 3.28 7.91 -3.98
C SER A 50 2.46 9.10 -4.50
N ARG A 51 1.53 8.88 -5.43
CA ARG A 51 0.60 9.92 -5.92
C ARG A 51 -0.29 10.51 -4.83
N ARG A 52 -0.51 9.78 -3.72
CA ARG A 52 -1.28 10.25 -2.57
C ARG A 52 -0.42 10.78 -1.43
N GLY A 53 0.86 11.03 -1.69
CA GLY A 53 1.79 11.64 -0.74
C GLY A 53 2.42 10.66 0.25
N LEU A 54 2.18 9.35 0.12
CA LEU A 54 2.94 8.36 0.89
C LEU A 54 4.36 8.27 0.33
N ARG A 55 5.34 8.68 1.13
CA ARG A 55 6.75 8.58 0.77
C ARG A 55 7.27 7.22 1.20
N TYR A 56 7.76 6.46 0.23
CA TYR A 56 8.52 5.25 0.51
C TYR A 56 9.85 5.63 1.17
N THR A 57 10.11 5.08 2.36
CA THR A 57 11.43 5.14 2.98
C THR A 57 11.95 3.72 2.99
N ARG A 58 13.11 3.50 2.36
CA ARG A 58 13.84 2.25 2.51
C ARG A 58 14.49 2.31 3.91
N PRO A 59 14.38 1.25 4.74
CA PRO A 59 15.14 1.19 5.98
C PRO A 59 16.65 1.26 5.69
#